data_AF-A0A455U604-F1
#
_entry.id   AF-A0A455U604-F1
#
_cell.length_a   1.000
_cell.length_b   1.000
_cell.length_c   1.000
_cell.angle_alpha   90.00
_cell.angle_beta   90.00
_cell.angle_gamma   90.00
#
_symmetry.space_group_name_H-M   'P 1'
#
loop_
_entity.id
_entity.type
_entity.pdbx_description
1 polymer ?
#
loop_
_entity_poly.entity_id
_entity_poly.type
_entity_poly.pdbx_seq_one_letter_code
_entity_poly.pdbx_strand_id
1 'polypeptide(L)'
;MQLGDQVELKAKGDDGVLRARQVDLDSDEIQQLLESGRQASKLAISLEGRLSFILHDDLALKSLRFGDALIEEADHADDGDDALARLETDFILMAQALSDDIPRLIEWLGGETQREPAAQ
;
A
#
# COMPACT_ATOMS: atom_id res chain seq x y z
N MET A 1 -4.28 -3.32 9.46
CA MET A 1 -3.75 -3.80 8.17
C MET A 1 -4.55 -5.01 7.72
N GLN A 2 -4.84 -5.14 6.44
CA GLN A 2 -5.32 -6.39 5.85
C GLN A 2 -4.49 -6.73 4.61
N LEU A 3 -4.21 -8.01 4.42
CA LEU A 3 -3.63 -8.51 3.18
C LEU A 3 -4.67 -8.46 2.06
N GLY A 4 -4.23 -8.08 0.86
CA GLY A 4 -5.03 -8.20 -0.35
C GLY A 4 -4.92 -9.60 -0.94
N ASP A 5 -5.04 -9.68 -2.26
CA ASP A 5 -5.12 -10.94 -3.01
C ASP A 5 -3.96 -11.12 -4.01
N GLN A 6 -2.95 -10.25 -3.93
CA GLN A 6 -1.81 -10.24 -4.85
C GLN A 6 -0.48 -10.25 -4.09
N VAL A 7 0.43 -11.11 -4.56
CA VAL A 7 1.81 -11.20 -4.06
C VAL A 7 2.81 -11.49 -5.18
N GLU A 8 4.02 -10.95 -5.07
CA GLU A 8 5.19 -11.37 -5.85
C GLU A 8 6.24 -11.97 -4.89
N LEU A 9 6.59 -13.23 -5.07
CA LEU A 9 7.57 -13.97 -4.27
C LEU A 9 8.86 -14.20 -5.05
N LYS A 10 10.00 -13.77 -4.49
CA LYS A 10 11.35 -13.99 -5.06
C LYS A 10 12.09 -15.08 -4.30
N ALA A 11 12.80 -15.95 -5.03
CA ALA A 11 13.70 -16.93 -4.43
C ALA A 11 14.98 -16.25 -3.89
N LYS A 12 15.57 -16.82 -2.84
CA LYS A 12 16.83 -16.33 -2.30
C LYS A 12 18.01 -16.86 -3.14
N GLY A 13 18.72 -15.95 -3.81
CA GLY A 13 19.95 -16.28 -4.55
C GLY A 13 19.76 -16.81 -5.98
N ASP A 14 18.54 -16.74 -6.51
CA ASP A 14 18.21 -17.04 -7.91
C ASP A 14 17.20 -16.00 -8.43
N ASP A 15 17.05 -15.90 -9.74
CA ASP A 15 16.12 -14.96 -10.41
C ASP A 15 14.68 -15.49 -10.48
N GLY A 16 14.37 -16.58 -9.75
CA GLY A 16 13.06 -17.20 -9.74
C GLY A 16 11.98 -16.32 -9.10
N VAL A 17 11.05 -15.82 -9.92
CA VAL A 17 9.90 -14.99 -9.49
C VAL A 17 8.58 -15.74 -9.67
N LEU A 18 7.76 -15.78 -8.60
CA LEU A 18 6.37 -16.23 -8.65
C LEU A 18 5.43 -15.04 -8.43
N ARG A 19 4.34 -14.98 -9.19
CA ARG A 19 3.30 -13.96 -9.05
C ARG A 19 1.95 -14.62 -8.94
N ALA A 20 1.19 -14.26 -7.91
CA ALA A 20 -0.18 -14.68 -7.72
C ALA A 20 -1.09 -13.46 -7.61
N ARG A 21 -2.34 -13.61 -8.09
CA ARG A 21 -3.40 -12.60 -8.05
C ARG A 21 -4.72 -13.31 -7.82
N GLN A 22 -5.68 -12.65 -7.18
CA GLN A 22 -6.99 -13.22 -6.86
C GLN A 22 -6.88 -14.53 -6.08
N VAL A 23 -5.91 -14.59 -5.16
CA VAL A 23 -5.66 -15.75 -4.30
C VAL A 23 -5.83 -15.36 -2.84
N ASP A 24 -6.16 -16.34 -2.02
CA ASP A 24 -6.06 -16.21 -0.58
C ASP A 24 -4.57 -16.27 -0.18
N LEU A 25 -4.05 -15.16 0.34
CA LEU A 25 -2.64 -15.06 0.75
C LEU A 25 -2.35 -15.85 2.03
N ASP A 26 -3.38 -16.27 2.77
CA ASP A 26 -3.25 -17.13 3.95
C ASP A 26 -3.33 -18.63 3.61
N SER A 27 -3.48 -18.97 2.32
CA SER A 27 -3.60 -20.37 1.87
C SER A 27 -2.33 -21.20 2.06
N ASP A 28 -2.51 -22.51 2.24
CA ASP A 28 -1.42 -23.49 2.38
C ASP A 28 -0.41 -23.44 1.22
N GLU A 29 -0.86 -23.13 0.00
CA GLU A 29 0.02 -22.99 -1.18
C GLU A 29 1.01 -21.83 -1.01
N ILE A 30 0.52 -20.68 -0.55
CA ILE A 30 1.37 -19.51 -0.30
C ILE A 30 2.33 -19.79 0.87
N GLN A 31 1.85 -20.45 1.93
CA GLN A 31 2.70 -20.83 3.06
C GLN A 31 3.84 -21.76 2.63
N GLN A 32 3.56 -22.80 1.83
CA GLN A 32 4.59 -23.70 1.30
C GLN A 32 5.64 -22.98 0.45
N LEU A 33 5.24 -21.99 -0.35
CA LEU A 33 6.18 -21.18 -1.12
C LEU A 33 7.08 -20.35 -0.23
N LEU A 34 6.56 -19.77 0.85
CA LEU A 34 7.35 -19.03 1.85
C LEU A 34 8.31 -19.97 2.60
N GLU A 35 7.85 -21.15 3.02
CA GLU A 35 8.66 -22.19 3.68
C GLU A 35 9.82 -22.68 2.82
N SER A 36 9.67 -22.65 1.48
CA SER A 36 10.76 -22.96 0.54
C SER A 36 11.88 -21.89 0.51
N GLY A 37 11.75 -20.81 1.29
CA GLY A 37 12.73 -19.74 1.39
C GLY A 37 12.48 -18.57 0.43
N ARG A 38 11.30 -18.51 -0.20
CA ARG A 38 10.90 -17.33 -0.99
C ARG A 38 10.45 -16.20 -0.09
N GLN A 39 10.64 -14.97 -0.54
CA GLN A 39 10.27 -13.76 0.19
C GLN A 39 9.34 -12.89 -0.64
N ALA A 40 8.36 -12.28 0.03
CA ALA A 40 7.51 -11.28 -0.60
C ALA A 40 8.33 -10.06 -0.98
N SER A 41 8.24 -9.69 -2.26
CA SER A 41 8.85 -8.49 -2.84
C SER A 41 7.81 -7.46 -3.27
N LYS A 42 6.57 -7.92 -3.47
CA LYS A 42 5.39 -7.06 -3.66
C LYS A 42 4.21 -7.69 -2.96
N LEU A 43 3.40 -6.88 -2.29
CA LEU A 43 2.25 -7.35 -1.52
C LEU A 43 1.10 -6.36 -1.63
N ALA A 44 -0.09 -6.83 -2.00
CA ALA A 44 -1.30 -6.03 -1.91
C ALA A 44 -1.70 -5.85 -0.44
N ILE A 45 -1.98 -4.62 -0.04
CA ILE A 45 -2.30 -4.23 1.33
C ILE A 45 -3.51 -3.29 1.30
N SER A 46 -4.40 -3.44 2.28
CA SER A 46 -5.48 -2.50 2.57
C SER A 46 -5.34 -1.93 3.99
N LEU A 47 -5.50 -0.61 4.10
CA LEU A 47 -5.48 0.15 5.34
C LEU A 47 -6.90 0.50 5.74
N GLU A 48 -7.55 -0.40 6.49
CA GLU A 48 -8.90 -0.19 7.05
C GLU A 48 -9.95 0.22 5.99
N GLY A 49 -9.77 -0.21 4.74
CA GLY A 49 -10.63 0.17 3.61
C GLY A 49 -10.48 1.62 3.15
N ARG A 50 -9.66 2.46 3.80
CA ARG A 50 -9.40 3.86 3.40
C ARG A 50 -8.40 3.97 2.26
N LEU A 51 -7.37 3.14 2.28
CA LEU A 51 -6.36 3.06 1.21
C LEU A 51 -6.09 1.61 0.84
N SER A 52 -5.87 1.34 -0.44
CA SER A 52 -5.30 0.08 -0.90
C SER A 52 -4.19 0.31 -1.92
N PHE A 53 -3.15 -0.51 -1.88
CA PHE A 53 -1.99 -0.38 -2.76
C PHE A 53 -1.20 -1.70 -2.79
N ILE A 54 -0.28 -1.80 -3.76
CA ILE A 54 0.75 -2.82 -3.79
C ILE A 54 2.02 -2.19 -3.22
N LEU A 55 2.43 -2.65 -2.05
CA LEU A 55 3.71 -2.27 -1.44
C LEU A 55 4.83 -3.08 -2.06
N HIS A 56 5.89 -2.40 -2.50
CA HIS A 56 7.11 -3.02 -3.00
C HIS A 56 8.20 -3.07 -1.91
N ASP A 57 9.20 -3.93 -2.13
CA ASP A 57 10.40 -4.07 -1.28
C ASP A 57 11.29 -2.80 -1.24
N ASP A 58 11.15 -1.90 -2.21
CA ASP A 58 11.77 -0.57 -2.26
C ASP A 58 10.92 0.53 -1.60
N LEU A 59 9.86 0.14 -0.89
CA LEU A 59 8.87 1.02 -0.26
C LEU A 59 8.03 1.86 -1.25
N ALA A 60 8.04 1.54 -2.54
CA ALA A 60 7.11 2.16 -3.47
C ALA A 60 5.67 1.68 -3.24
N LEU A 61 4.73 2.63 -3.17
CA LEU A 61 3.30 2.38 -3.15
C LEU A 61 2.79 2.43 -4.60
N LYS A 62 2.43 1.28 -5.18
CA LYS A 62 1.91 1.19 -6.55
C LYS A 62 0.42 0.88 -6.55
N SER A 63 -0.27 1.27 -7.62
CA SER A 63 -1.71 1.04 -7.77
C SER A 63 -2.54 1.55 -6.58
N LEU A 64 -2.17 2.72 -6.05
CA LEU A 64 -2.87 3.37 -4.96
C LEU A 64 -4.34 3.60 -5.35
N ARG A 65 -5.26 3.23 -4.45
CA ARG A 65 -6.68 3.52 -4.53
C ARG A 65 -7.16 4.02 -3.19
N PHE A 66 -8.02 5.03 -3.24
CA PHE A 66 -8.76 5.52 -2.08
C PHE A 66 -10.05 4.70 -1.90
N GLY A 67 -10.49 4.58 -0.66
CA GLY A 67 -11.72 3.86 -0.32
C GLY A 67 -12.96 4.60 -0.79
N ASP A 68 -14.02 3.82 -1.07
CA ASP A 68 -15.28 4.35 -1.62
C ASP A 68 -15.88 5.44 -0.73
N ALA A 69 -15.81 5.30 0.60
CA ALA A 69 -16.31 6.32 1.53
C ALA A 69 -15.61 7.69 1.39
N LEU A 70 -14.30 7.71 1.11
CA LEU A 70 -13.56 8.95 0.91
C LEU A 70 -13.88 9.57 -0.46
N ILE A 71 -14.09 8.72 -1.47
CA ILE A 71 -14.52 9.16 -2.81
C ILE A 71 -15.93 9.77 -2.73
N GLU A 72 -16.84 9.10 -2.03
CA GLU A 72 -18.19 9.60 -1.78
C GLU A 72 -18.16 10.93 -1.01
N GLU A 73 -17.29 11.08 -0.01
CA GLU A 73 -17.12 12.34 0.71
C GLU A 73 -16.68 13.48 -0.23
N ALA A 74 -15.72 13.21 -1.12
CA ALA A 74 -15.26 14.17 -2.11
C ALA A 74 -16.36 14.53 -3.11
N ASP A 75 -17.12 13.55 -3.60
CA ASP A 75 -18.21 13.74 -4.56
C ASP A 75 -19.39 14.56 -4.01
N HIS A 76 -19.63 14.51 -2.69
CA HIS A 76 -20.69 15.26 -2.01
C HIS A 76 -20.24 16.65 -1.51
N ALA A 77 -18.99 17.03 -1.73
CA ALA A 77 -18.52 18.36 -1.37
C ALA A 77 -19.21 19.44 -2.23
N ASP A 78 -19.59 20.54 -1.59
CA ASP A 78 -20.14 21.71 -2.30
C ASP A 78 -18.99 22.50 -2.93
N ASP A 79 -18.67 22.15 -4.17
CA ASP A 79 -17.63 22.77 -5.00
C ASP A 79 -18.17 23.86 -5.94
N GLY A 80 -19.48 24.15 -5.88
CA GLY A 80 -20.15 25.12 -6.72
C GLY A 80 -20.08 24.83 -8.23
N ASP A 81 -19.89 23.56 -8.62
CA ASP A 81 -19.62 23.10 -10.00
C ASP A 81 -18.34 23.71 -10.60
N ASP A 82 -17.43 24.25 -9.78
CA ASP A 82 -16.13 24.75 -10.23
C ASP A 82 -15.09 23.61 -10.26
N ALA A 83 -14.60 23.31 -11.47
CA ALA A 83 -13.61 22.26 -11.68
C ALA A 83 -12.31 22.47 -10.88
N LEU A 84 -11.92 23.73 -10.61
CA LEU A 84 -10.74 24.02 -9.78
C LEU A 84 -11.03 23.73 -8.31
N ALA A 85 -12.20 24.15 -7.82
CA ALA A 85 -12.62 23.89 -6.44
C ALA A 85 -12.78 22.37 -6.17
N ARG A 86 -13.30 21.62 -7.15
CA ARG A 86 -13.37 20.15 -7.09
C ARG A 86 -11.98 19.53 -6.94
N LEU A 87 -11.04 19.94 -7.79
CA LEU A 87 -9.66 19.43 -7.72
C LEU A 87 -9.00 19.75 -6.38
N GLU A 88 -9.20 20.96 -5.84
CA GLU A 88 -8.68 21.36 -4.54
C GLU A 88 -9.26 20.51 -3.42
N THR A 89 -10.57 20.25 -3.46
CA THR A 89 -11.27 19.40 -2.49
C THR A 89 -10.73 17.98 -2.54
N ASP A 90 -10.70 17.37 -3.73
CA ASP A 90 -10.16 16.02 -3.95
C ASP A 90 -8.73 15.93 -3.40
N PHE A 91 -7.89 16.90 -3.74
CA PHE A 91 -6.50 16.92 -3.33
C PHE A 91 -6.35 16.98 -1.80
N ILE A 92 -7.11 17.85 -1.12
CA ILE A 92 -7.05 18.00 0.33
C ILE A 92 -7.48 16.70 1.01
N LEU A 93 -8.60 16.10 0.60
CA LEU A 93 -9.11 14.86 1.18
C LEU A 93 -8.14 13.70 0.98
N MET A 94 -7.61 13.54 -0.24
CA MET A 94 -6.63 12.50 -0.56
C MET A 94 -5.30 12.70 0.18
N ALA A 95 -4.79 13.93 0.24
CA ALA A 95 -3.56 14.25 0.95
C ALA A 95 -3.71 14.02 2.46
N GLN A 96 -4.87 14.37 3.04
CA GLN A 96 -5.17 14.13 4.45
C GLN A 96 -5.18 12.62 4.75
N ALA A 97 -5.87 11.81 3.92
CA ALA A 97 -5.91 10.36 4.10
C ALA A 97 -4.50 9.75 4.07
N LEU A 98 -3.65 10.18 3.13
CA LEU A 98 -2.25 9.75 3.08
C LEU A 98 -1.46 10.20 4.31
N SER A 99 -1.63 11.44 4.75
CA SER A 99 -0.94 11.99 5.93
C SER A 99 -1.28 11.20 7.20
N ASP A 100 -2.50 10.70 7.32
CA ASP A 100 -2.96 9.95 8.49
C ASP A 100 -2.50 8.49 8.48
N ASP A 101 -2.37 7.90 7.29
CA ASP A 101 -2.14 6.46 7.13
C ASP A 101 -0.67 6.08 6.89
N ILE A 102 0.13 6.96 6.27
CA ILE A 102 1.57 6.73 6.08
C ILE A 102 2.30 6.50 7.43
N PRO A 103 2.06 7.26 8.51
CA PRO A 103 2.69 7.00 9.80
C PRO A 103 2.40 5.61 10.35
N ARG A 104 1.18 5.10 10.15
CA ARG A 104 0.78 3.75 10.59
C ARG A 104 1.51 2.67 9.78
N LEU A 105 1.65 2.88 8.47
CA LEU A 105 2.42 1.98 7.61
C LEU A 105 3.89 1.92 8.06
N ILE A 106 4.50 3.06 8.35
CA ILE A 106 5.87 3.16 8.86
C ILE A 106 6.01 2.39 10.19
N GLU A 107 5.08 2.58 11.12
CA GLU A 107 5.07 1.88 12.40
C GLU A 107 5.03 0.35 12.21
N TRP A 108 4.17 -0.14 11.32
CA TRP A 108 4.08 -1.58 11.03
C TRP A 108 5.33 -2.16 10.38
N LEU A 109 6.07 -1.35 9.62
CA LEU A 109 7.37 -1.73 9.04
C LEU A 109 8.52 -1.67 10.05
N GLY A 110 8.25 -1.31 11.31
CA GLY A 110 9.24 -1.25 12.38
C GLY A 110 9.85 0.14 12.61
N GLY A 111 9.27 1.18 12.01
CA GLY A 111 9.76 2.56 12.12
C GLY A 111 10.82 2.92 11.07
N GLU A 112 11.18 4.20 11.04
CA GLU A 112 12.22 4.70 10.14
C GLU A 112 13.62 4.44 10.69
N THR A 113 14.53 4.03 9.81
CA THR A 113 15.95 4.02 10.14
C THR A 113 16.40 5.43 10.46
N GLN A 114 16.93 5.65 11.67
CA GLN A 114 17.54 6.92 12.03
C GLN A 114 18.78 7.14 11.16
N ARG A 115 18.76 8.19 10.34
CA ARG A 115 19.93 8.58 9.57
C ARG A 115 20.95 9.21 10.53
N GLU A 116 22.01 8.48 10.85
CA GLU A 116 23.15 9.09 11.54
C GLU A 116 23.69 10.23 10.67
N PRO A 117 23.89 11.44 11.23
CA PRO A 117 24.51 12.52 10.46
C PRO A 117 25.89 12.04 10.01
N ALA A 118 26.15 12.14 8.71
CA ALA A 118 27.44 11.75 8.15
C ALA A 118 28.55 12.48 8.92
N ALA A 119 29.47 11.71 9.50
CA ALA A 119 30.66 12.26 10.14
C ALA A 119 31.39 13.13 9.11
N GLN A 120 31.58 14.41 9.45
CA GLN A 120 32.31 15.39 8.65
C GLN A 120 33.80 15.08 8.62
#